data_AF-A0AAE4M2D5-F1
#
_entry.id   AF-A0AAE4M2D5-F1
#
_cell.length_a   1.000
_cell.length_b   1.000
_cell.length_c   1.000
_cell.angle_alpha   90.00
_cell.angle_beta   90.00
_cell.angle_gamma   90.00
#
_symmetry.space_group_name_H-M   'P 1'
#
loop_
_entity.id
_entity.type
_entity.pdbx_description
1 polymer ?
#
loop_
_entity_poly.entity_id
_entity_poly.type
_entity_poly.pdbx_seq_one_letter_code
_entity_poly.pdbx_strand_id
1 'polypeptide(L)'
;MSVTLPFEATLFNSQFWDNLALLVGQILLILIIVWIVFVIAMVALIVLSIKRKHLYFPMLLRPVLAFTEGAVATGCQVLGVDATQLMEFLIKIDNDVNTTAFAAVPVENRAVFFPQCLRSSNCPARLTPDGLKCISCGRCGLGSVIPPLEEAGYKTFLIPGSTFIKRMVKKYRPQAMIGVGCILEVKEGLEMGKRISMITLGVVTKTDGCVETTMDWDELLEVASIGLPEPIVRREQVMDESLKRE
;
A
#
# COMPACT_ATOMS: atom_id res chain seq x y z
N MET A 1 -74.62 6.67 10.04
CA MET A 1 -74.27 5.34 9.53
C MET A 1 -73.08 5.54 8.59
N SER A 2 -71.90 5.07 9.01
CA SER A 2 -70.68 4.73 8.24
C SER A 2 -70.34 5.55 6.97
N VAL A 3 -69.38 6.49 6.99
CA VAL A 3 -67.90 6.34 6.89
C VAL A 3 -67.38 6.40 5.43
N THR A 4 -66.73 7.53 5.10
CA THR A 4 -65.49 7.80 4.30
C THR A 4 -65.04 6.76 3.24
N LEU A 5 -64.60 7.04 1.99
CA LEU A 5 -63.61 7.99 1.45
C LEU A 5 -63.70 8.02 -0.11
N PRO A 6 -63.64 9.16 -0.82
CA PRO A 6 -63.23 9.22 -2.22
C PRO A 6 -61.81 9.82 -2.39
N PHE A 7 -61.00 9.80 -1.33
CA PHE A 7 -59.74 10.54 -1.25
C PHE A 7 -58.51 9.80 -1.83
N GLU A 8 -58.60 8.50 -2.11
CA GLU A 8 -57.42 7.73 -2.56
C GLU A 8 -57.18 7.76 -4.08
N ALA A 9 -58.18 8.06 -4.91
CA ALA A 9 -58.08 7.89 -6.37
C ALA A 9 -57.49 9.11 -7.13
N THR A 10 -57.27 10.25 -6.46
CA THR A 10 -56.71 11.46 -7.10
C THR A 10 -55.24 11.74 -6.77
N LEU A 11 -54.66 10.99 -5.82
CA LEU A 11 -53.23 11.05 -5.50
C LEU A 11 -52.35 10.30 -6.52
N PHE A 12 -52.95 9.41 -7.32
CA PHE A 12 -52.26 8.65 -8.39
C PHE A 12 -52.81 9.01 -9.78
N ASN A 13 -52.46 10.20 -10.27
CA ASN A 13 -52.66 10.54 -11.68
C ASN A 13 -51.74 9.69 -12.57
N SER A 14 -52.28 8.62 -13.19
CA SER A 14 -51.50 7.63 -13.96
C SER A 14 -50.54 8.26 -14.95
N GLN A 15 -50.99 9.28 -15.69
CA GLN A 15 -50.18 9.90 -16.75
C GLN A 15 -49.00 10.74 -16.22
N PHE A 16 -49.12 11.33 -15.03
CA PHE A 16 -47.99 12.01 -14.38
C PHE A 16 -46.97 10.98 -13.87
N TRP A 17 -47.45 9.91 -13.23
CA TRP A 17 -46.60 8.84 -12.71
C TRP A 17 -45.90 8.05 -13.82
N ASP A 18 -46.55 7.84 -14.96
CA ASP A 18 -45.96 7.19 -16.14
C ASP A 18 -44.83 8.04 -16.75
N ASN A 19 -45.06 9.35 -16.94
CA ASN A 19 -44.02 10.26 -17.45
C ASN A 19 -42.86 10.44 -16.47
N LEU A 20 -43.16 10.48 -15.16
CA LEU A 20 -42.14 10.53 -14.12
C LEU A 20 -41.33 9.24 -14.09
N ALA A 21 -41.96 8.08 -14.19
CA ALA A 21 -41.29 6.78 -14.24
C ALA A 21 -40.39 6.66 -15.49
N LEU A 22 -40.85 7.14 -16.65
CA LEU A 22 -40.06 7.18 -17.88
C LEU A 22 -38.87 8.13 -17.77
N LEU A 23 -39.05 9.33 -17.21
CA LEU A 23 -37.95 10.28 -16.99
C LEU A 23 -36.91 9.72 -16.01
N VAL A 24 -37.36 9.14 -14.90
CA VAL A 24 -36.46 8.50 -13.93
C VAL A 24 -35.70 7.35 -14.58
N GLY A 25 -36.37 6.53 -15.39
CA GLY A 25 -35.75 5.44 -16.16
C GLY A 25 -34.70 5.95 -17.15
N GLN A 26 -35.00 7.02 -17.90
CA GLN A 26 -34.06 7.62 -18.85
C GLN A 26 -32.83 8.21 -18.15
N ILE A 27 -33.02 8.92 -17.03
CA ILE A 27 -31.92 9.45 -16.22
C ILE A 27 -31.04 8.31 -15.69
N LEU A 28 -31.65 7.25 -15.15
CA LEU A 28 -30.92 6.08 -14.66
C LEU A 28 -30.07 5.43 -15.76
N LEU A 29 -30.64 5.27 -16.95
CA LEU A 29 -29.95 4.67 -18.09
C LEU A 29 -28.77 5.53 -18.56
N ILE A 30 -28.94 6.85 -18.63
CA ILE A 30 -27.85 7.79 -18.95
C ILE A 30 -26.74 7.70 -17.89
N LEU A 31 -27.09 7.68 -16.60
CA LEU A 31 -26.10 7.54 -15.53
C LEU A 31 -25.31 6.23 -15.63
N ILE A 32 -25.96 5.12 -15.97
CA ILE A 32 -25.31 3.83 -16.19
C ILE A 32 -24.34 3.91 -17.38
N ILE A 33 -24.75 4.49 -18.51
CA ILE A 33 -23.88 4.64 -19.69
C ILE A 33 -22.66 5.51 -19.35
N VAL A 34 -22.87 6.65 -18.69
CA VAL A 34 -21.77 7.54 -18.26
C VAL A 34 -20.81 6.79 -17.34
N TRP A 35 -21.32 5.99 -16.41
CA TRP A 35 -20.50 5.17 -15.53
C TRP A 35 -19.68 4.12 -16.29
N ILE A 36 -20.30 3.42 -17.27
CA ILE A 36 -19.60 2.44 -18.12
C ILE A 36 -18.48 3.11 -18.93
N VAL A 37 -18.77 4.24 -19.59
CA VAL A 37 -17.78 4.99 -20.38
C VAL A 37 -16.62 5.47 -19.49
N PHE A 38 -16.94 5.95 -18.29
CA PHE A 38 -15.94 6.37 -17.30
C PHE A 38 -15.03 5.20 -16.88
N VAL A 39 -15.59 4.03 -16.62
CA VAL A 39 -14.82 2.81 -16.30
C VAL A 39 -13.91 2.40 -17.46
N ILE A 40 -14.42 2.39 -18.71
CA ILE A 40 -13.63 2.05 -19.89
C ILE A 40 -12.47 3.03 -20.09
N ALA A 41 -12.74 4.34 -19.95
CA ALA A 41 -11.70 5.37 -20.05
C ALA A 41 -10.63 5.20 -18.96
N MET A 42 -11.03 4.89 -17.72
CA MET A 42 -10.09 4.61 -16.63
C MET A 42 -9.22 3.39 -16.90
N VAL A 43 -9.81 2.26 -17.33
CA VAL A 43 -9.06 1.06 -17.69
C VAL A 43 -8.08 1.36 -18.83
N ALA A 44 -8.52 2.08 -19.86
CA ALA A 44 -7.65 2.50 -20.95
C ALA A 44 -6.48 3.36 -20.46
N LEU A 45 -6.70 4.33 -19.56
CA LEU A 45 -5.64 5.14 -18.98
C LEU A 45 -4.67 4.31 -18.13
N ILE A 46 -5.17 3.34 -17.34
CA ILE A 46 -4.32 2.45 -16.52
C ILE A 46 -3.44 1.60 -17.44
N VAL A 47 -4.03 0.95 -18.46
CA VAL A 47 -3.28 0.13 -19.42
C VAL A 47 -2.24 0.98 -20.17
N LEU A 48 -2.62 2.19 -20.61
CA LEU A 48 -1.68 3.12 -21.24
C LEU A 48 -0.57 3.56 -20.28
N SER A 49 -0.89 3.81 -19.01
CA SER A 49 0.07 4.23 -17.98
C SER A 49 1.07 3.12 -17.64
N ILE A 50 0.61 1.88 -17.48
CA ILE A 50 1.46 0.70 -17.28
C ILE A 50 2.38 0.51 -18.49
N LYS A 51 1.85 0.59 -19.73
CA LYS A 51 2.64 0.41 -20.96
C LYS A 51 3.64 1.55 -21.21
N ARG A 52 3.29 2.79 -20.89
CA ARG A 52 4.12 3.98 -21.14
C ARG A 52 5.11 4.27 -20.01
N LYS A 53 5.01 3.59 -18.85
CA LYS A 53 5.81 3.83 -17.63
C LYS A 53 5.82 5.29 -17.14
N HIS A 54 4.91 6.13 -17.65
CA HIS A 54 4.87 7.56 -17.37
C HIS A 54 3.50 7.90 -16.78
N LEU A 55 3.50 8.35 -15.53
CA LEU A 55 2.30 8.70 -14.78
C LEU A 55 1.74 10.02 -15.31
N TYR A 56 0.61 9.97 -16.02
CA TYR A 56 0.02 11.19 -16.56
C TYR A 56 -0.61 12.06 -15.46
N PHE A 57 -1.19 11.50 -14.38
CA PHE A 57 -1.70 12.24 -13.22
C PHE A 57 -1.93 11.30 -12.00
N PRO A 58 -0.93 11.05 -11.14
CA PRO A 58 -1.06 10.07 -10.06
C PRO A 58 -2.04 10.51 -8.94
N MET A 59 -2.28 11.82 -8.79
CA MET A 59 -3.21 12.36 -7.79
C MET A 59 -4.70 12.13 -8.15
N LEU A 60 -5.05 12.08 -9.44
CA LEU A 60 -6.42 11.83 -9.90
C LEU A 60 -6.77 10.32 -9.91
N LEU A 61 -5.78 9.46 -10.18
CA LEU A 61 -5.97 8.02 -10.26
C LEU A 61 -6.30 7.39 -8.89
N ARG A 62 -5.73 7.91 -7.80
CA ARG A 62 -5.88 7.36 -6.44
C ARG A 62 -7.33 7.25 -5.93
N PRO A 63 -8.17 8.31 -5.91
CA PRO A 63 -9.54 8.21 -5.40
C PRO A 63 -10.45 7.35 -6.29
N VAL A 64 -10.21 7.36 -7.61
CA VAL A 64 -11.00 6.57 -8.56
C VAL A 64 -10.68 5.09 -8.45
N LEU A 65 -9.40 4.72 -8.32
CA LEU A 65 -8.97 3.34 -8.13
C LEU A 65 -9.50 2.75 -6.82
N ALA A 66 -9.39 3.48 -5.70
CA ALA A 66 -9.92 3.02 -4.41
C ALA A 66 -11.44 2.77 -4.44
N PHE A 67 -12.21 3.57 -5.20
CA PHE A 67 -13.65 3.41 -5.34
C PHE A 67 -14.05 2.29 -6.32
N THR A 68 -13.19 1.98 -7.29
CA THR A 68 -13.50 1.06 -8.39
C THR A 68 -12.65 -0.21 -8.39
N GLU A 69 -11.89 -0.51 -7.33
CA GLU A 69 -10.95 -1.63 -7.27
C GLU A 69 -11.57 -2.95 -7.77
N GLY A 70 -12.80 -3.27 -7.35
CA GLY A 70 -13.50 -4.49 -7.79
C GLY A 70 -13.83 -4.51 -9.28
N ALA A 71 -14.31 -3.39 -9.84
CA ALA A 71 -14.64 -3.28 -11.27
C ALA A 71 -13.38 -3.24 -12.16
N VAL A 72 -12.35 -2.51 -11.70
CA VAL A 72 -11.06 -2.38 -12.40
C VAL A 72 -10.29 -3.70 -12.36
N ALA A 73 -10.25 -4.41 -11.23
CA ALA A 73 -9.62 -5.72 -11.14
C ALA A 73 -10.26 -6.71 -12.13
N THR A 74 -11.59 -6.74 -12.18
CA THR A 74 -12.33 -7.60 -13.12
C THR A 74 -12.07 -7.21 -14.58
N GLY A 75 -12.10 -5.91 -14.90
CA GLY A 75 -11.81 -5.42 -16.26
C GLY A 75 -10.37 -5.67 -16.70
N CYS A 76 -9.40 -5.50 -15.80
CA CYS A 76 -7.99 -5.78 -16.03
C CYS A 76 -7.74 -7.26 -16.32
N GLN A 77 -8.37 -8.17 -15.56
CA GLN A 77 -8.27 -9.60 -15.79
C GLN A 77 -8.82 -10.01 -17.17
N VAL A 78 -9.93 -9.41 -17.61
CA VAL A 78 -10.48 -9.63 -18.95
C VAL A 78 -9.53 -9.15 -20.06
N LEU A 79 -8.71 -8.13 -19.80
CA LEU A 79 -7.70 -7.59 -20.72
C LEU A 79 -6.32 -8.25 -20.57
N GLY A 80 -6.19 -9.31 -19.77
CA GLY A 80 -4.95 -10.07 -19.59
C GLY A 80 -3.92 -9.41 -18.64
N VAL A 81 -4.33 -8.43 -17.84
CA VAL A 81 -3.51 -7.85 -16.77
C VAL A 81 -3.75 -8.65 -15.49
N ASP A 82 -2.70 -9.26 -14.96
CA ASP A 82 -2.79 -10.01 -13.71
C ASP A 82 -3.00 -9.09 -12.50
N ALA A 83 -3.68 -9.61 -11.47
CA ALA A 83 -3.94 -8.89 -10.23
C ALA A 83 -2.64 -8.43 -9.54
N THR A 84 -1.58 -9.24 -9.65
CA THR A 84 -0.25 -8.94 -9.10
C THR A 84 0.35 -7.69 -9.73
N GLN A 85 0.34 -7.60 -11.07
CA GLN A 85 0.86 -6.44 -11.81
C GLN A 85 0.08 -5.15 -11.49
N LEU A 86 -1.24 -5.27 -11.31
CA LEU A 86 -2.07 -4.15 -10.89
C LEU A 86 -1.68 -3.67 -9.48
N MET A 87 -1.46 -4.59 -8.53
CA MET A 87 -1.08 -4.24 -7.17
C MET A 87 0.32 -3.58 -7.11
N GLU A 88 1.31 -4.10 -7.83
CA GLU A 88 2.63 -3.46 -7.93
C GLU A 88 2.53 -2.04 -8.49
N PHE A 89 1.71 -1.85 -9.52
CA PHE A 89 1.47 -0.53 -10.09
C PHE A 89 0.81 0.44 -9.10
N LEU A 90 -0.15 -0.03 -8.31
CA LEU A 90 -0.78 0.76 -7.25
C LEU A 90 0.23 1.17 -6.17
N ILE A 91 1.09 0.24 -5.73
CA ILE A 91 2.16 0.52 -4.76
C ILE A 91 3.10 1.59 -5.31
N LYS A 92 3.47 1.50 -6.59
CA LYS A 92 4.33 2.50 -7.23
C LYS A 92 3.70 3.89 -7.28
N ILE A 93 2.43 3.99 -7.68
CA ILE A 93 1.68 5.26 -7.61
C ILE A 93 1.67 5.79 -6.18
N ASP A 94 1.47 4.90 -5.20
CA ASP A 94 1.40 5.30 -3.82
C ASP A 94 2.74 5.86 -3.32
N ASN A 95 3.85 5.22 -3.67
CA ASN A 95 5.17 5.73 -3.38
C ASN A 95 5.41 7.09 -4.04
N ASP A 96 5.19 7.20 -5.35
CA ASP A 96 5.52 8.42 -6.11
C ASP A 96 4.80 9.67 -5.57
N VAL A 97 3.52 9.54 -5.19
CA VAL A 97 2.77 10.67 -4.60
C VAL A 97 3.26 11.02 -3.20
N ASN A 98 3.76 10.04 -2.43
CA ASN A 98 4.22 10.26 -1.06
C ASN A 98 5.71 10.68 -0.99
N THR A 99 6.50 10.42 -2.03
CA THR A 99 7.96 10.67 -2.09
C THR A 99 8.34 12.10 -1.68
N THR A 100 7.63 13.11 -2.20
CA THR A 100 7.95 14.52 -1.89
C THR A 100 7.68 14.84 -0.41
N ALA A 101 6.55 14.36 0.12
CA ALA A 101 6.22 14.54 1.53
C ALA A 101 7.18 13.77 2.44
N PHE A 102 7.60 12.57 2.03
CA PHE A 102 8.57 11.75 2.74
C PHE A 102 9.93 12.43 2.83
N ALA A 103 10.42 13.01 1.73
CA ALA A 103 11.68 13.73 1.68
C ALA A 103 11.74 14.92 2.67
N ALA A 104 10.60 15.58 2.90
CA ALA A 104 10.51 16.72 3.81
C ALA A 104 10.54 16.35 5.31
N VAL A 105 10.30 15.09 5.67
CA VAL A 105 10.31 14.64 7.06
C VAL A 105 11.76 14.41 7.53
N PRO A 106 12.20 14.92 8.68
CA PRO A 106 13.54 14.62 9.21
C PRO A 106 13.73 13.13 9.48
N VAL A 107 14.92 12.59 9.20
CA VAL A 107 15.23 11.14 9.23
C VAL A 107 15.00 10.49 10.59
N GLU A 108 15.30 11.22 11.67
CA GLU A 108 15.10 10.84 13.07
C GLU A 108 13.62 10.60 13.43
N ASN A 109 12.70 11.15 12.64
CA ASN A 109 11.26 10.98 12.76
C ASN A 109 10.71 9.92 11.77
N ARG A 110 11.58 9.20 11.08
CA ARG A 110 11.23 8.12 10.15
C ARG A 110 11.44 6.75 10.78
N ALA A 111 10.62 5.78 10.38
CA ALA A 111 10.76 4.40 10.81
C ALA A 111 10.80 3.43 9.61
N VAL A 112 11.55 2.33 9.74
CA VAL A 112 11.54 1.22 8.77
C VAL A 112 11.00 -0.03 9.45
N PHE A 113 9.96 -0.62 8.86
CA PHE A 113 9.36 -1.86 9.33
C PHE A 113 9.76 -3.02 8.42
N PHE A 114 10.47 -3.99 9.00
CA PHE A 114 10.89 -5.21 8.34
C PHE A 114 9.99 -6.39 8.73
N PRO A 115 9.62 -7.26 7.78
CA PRO A 115 8.87 -8.48 8.07
C PRO A 115 9.80 -9.55 8.63
N GLN A 116 9.27 -10.39 9.52
CA GLN A 116 10.02 -11.55 10.04
C GLN A 116 10.43 -12.55 8.95
N CYS A 117 9.74 -12.56 7.81
CA CYS A 117 9.97 -13.46 6.69
C CYS A 117 11.36 -13.30 6.04
N LEU A 118 12.05 -12.17 6.24
CA LEU A 118 13.42 -11.93 5.76
C LEU A 118 14.49 -12.64 6.62
N ARG A 119 14.10 -13.18 7.77
CA ARG A 119 15.02 -13.88 8.66
C ARG A 119 15.32 -15.27 8.11
N SER A 120 16.56 -15.72 8.33
CA SER A 120 16.87 -17.13 8.24
C SER A 120 16.11 -17.89 9.34
N SER A 121 15.72 -19.12 9.02
CA SER A 121 15.18 -20.11 9.95
C SER A 121 16.01 -20.25 11.23
N ASN A 122 17.33 -20.14 11.11
CA ASN A 122 18.27 -20.26 12.23
C ASN A 122 18.62 -18.90 12.87
N CYS A 123 17.81 -17.86 12.71
CA CYS A 123 18.14 -16.54 13.24
C CYS A 123 18.00 -16.48 14.79
N PRO A 124 19.07 -16.15 15.54
CA PRO A 124 19.06 -16.11 17.02
C PRO A 124 18.31 -14.89 17.62
N ALA A 125 17.71 -14.04 16.79
CA ALA A 125 16.98 -12.86 17.24
C ALA A 125 15.81 -13.22 18.18
N ARG A 126 15.77 -12.58 19.35
CA ARG A 126 14.73 -12.80 20.36
C ARG A 126 13.60 -11.77 20.21
N LEU A 127 12.39 -12.21 20.52
CA LEU A 127 11.21 -11.35 20.56
C LEU A 127 11.26 -10.47 21.81
N THR A 128 11.12 -9.17 21.59
CA THR A 128 11.03 -8.15 22.63
C THR A 128 9.67 -7.43 22.51
N PRO A 129 9.29 -6.61 23.51
CA PRO A 129 8.06 -5.81 23.43
C PRO A 129 7.97 -4.88 22.20
N ASP A 130 9.12 -4.53 21.61
CA ASP A 130 9.23 -3.64 20.44
C ASP A 130 9.45 -4.40 19.12
N GLY A 131 9.33 -5.73 19.15
CA GLY A 131 9.58 -6.61 18.01
C GLY A 131 10.83 -7.47 18.20
N LEU A 132 11.29 -8.08 17.12
CA LEU A 132 12.47 -8.93 17.10
C LEU A 132 13.72 -8.04 17.06
N LYS A 133 14.67 -8.25 17.96
CA LYS A 133 15.91 -7.48 17.97
C LYS A 133 16.97 -8.16 17.10
N CYS A 134 17.29 -7.57 15.94
CA CYS A 134 18.40 -8.02 15.12
C CYS A 134 19.72 -7.82 15.88
N ILE A 135 20.57 -8.84 15.89
CA ILE A 135 21.93 -8.78 16.46
C ILE A 135 23.01 -8.88 15.38
N SER A 136 22.63 -8.65 14.12
CA SER A 136 23.52 -8.72 12.96
C SER A 136 24.32 -10.04 12.85
N CYS A 137 23.68 -11.17 13.18
CA CYS A 137 24.29 -12.50 13.16
C CYS A 137 24.85 -12.99 11.80
N GLY A 138 24.69 -12.23 10.72
CA GLY A 138 25.17 -12.59 9.38
C GLY A 138 24.38 -13.67 8.64
N ARG A 139 23.40 -14.33 9.28
CA ARG A 139 22.61 -15.44 8.67
C ARG A 139 21.56 -14.98 7.64
N CYS A 140 21.28 -13.67 7.53
CA CYS A 140 20.35 -13.08 6.56
C CYS A 140 20.78 -11.65 6.21
N GLY A 141 20.24 -11.05 5.16
CA GLY A 141 20.65 -9.71 4.69
C GLY A 141 20.39 -8.55 5.66
N LEU A 142 19.49 -8.72 6.65
CA LEU A 142 19.13 -7.67 7.61
C LEU A 142 20.32 -7.08 8.37
N GLY A 143 21.35 -7.88 8.68
CA GLY A 143 22.53 -7.41 9.40
C GLY A 143 23.39 -6.41 8.62
N SER A 144 23.26 -6.36 7.28
CA SER A 144 23.97 -5.40 6.42
C SER A 144 23.24 -4.06 6.26
N VAL A 145 21.93 -4.00 6.56
CA VAL A 145 21.09 -2.83 6.27
C VAL A 145 20.55 -2.14 7.52
N ILE A 146 20.27 -2.88 8.60
CA ILE A 146 19.77 -2.29 9.84
C ILE A 146 20.79 -1.31 10.45
N PRO A 147 22.07 -1.67 10.62
CA PRO A 147 23.04 -0.75 11.21
C PRO A 147 23.20 0.60 10.47
N PRO A 148 23.39 0.64 9.14
CA PRO A 148 23.51 1.92 8.44
C PRO A 148 22.21 2.75 8.46
N LEU A 149 21.03 2.12 8.49
CA LEU A 149 19.76 2.83 8.68
C LEU A 149 19.68 3.49 10.07
N GLU A 150 20.04 2.77 11.12
CA GLU A 150 20.04 3.30 12.50
C GLU A 150 21.07 4.42 12.68
N GLU A 151 22.25 4.29 12.06
CA GLU A 151 23.29 5.33 12.06
C GLU A 151 22.84 6.59 11.31
N ALA A 152 22.07 6.44 10.23
CA ALA A 152 21.42 7.55 9.54
C ALA A 152 20.28 8.20 10.37
N GLY A 153 19.86 7.58 11.48
CA GLY A 153 18.84 8.11 12.40
C GLY A 153 17.47 7.42 12.31
N TYR A 154 17.30 6.44 11.42
CA TYR A 154 16.03 5.71 11.34
C TYR A 154 15.75 4.88 12.60
N LYS A 155 14.48 4.79 12.98
CA LYS A 155 14.01 3.75 13.90
C LYS A 155 13.70 2.48 13.12
N THR A 156 14.41 1.39 13.35
CA THR A 156 14.14 0.12 12.68
C THR A 156 13.34 -0.82 13.57
N PHE A 157 12.39 -1.54 12.99
CA PHE A 157 11.57 -2.52 13.70
C PHE A 157 11.42 -3.79 12.85
N LEU A 158 11.93 -4.91 13.34
CA LEU A 158 11.66 -6.22 12.76
C LEU A 158 10.46 -6.83 13.47
N ILE A 159 9.36 -7.03 12.74
CA ILE A 159 8.06 -7.32 13.34
C ILE A 159 7.48 -8.65 12.84
N PRO A 160 6.83 -9.42 13.72
CA PRO A 160 6.20 -10.68 13.34
C PRO A 160 4.82 -10.50 12.69
N GLY A 161 4.20 -9.32 12.80
CA GLY A 161 2.89 -9.07 12.22
C GLY A 161 2.41 -7.64 12.36
N SER A 162 1.34 -7.30 11.62
CA SER A 162 0.82 -5.94 11.45
C SER A 162 0.36 -5.26 12.75
N THR A 163 -0.09 -6.03 13.76
CA THR A 163 -0.45 -5.49 15.08
C THR A 163 0.72 -4.81 15.78
N PHE A 164 1.95 -5.28 15.56
CA PHE A 164 3.14 -4.61 16.11
C PHE A 164 3.37 -3.24 15.48
N ILE A 165 3.07 -3.06 14.19
CA ILE A 165 3.21 -1.76 13.52
C ILE A 165 2.40 -0.71 14.26
N LYS A 166 1.10 -0.97 14.49
CA LYS A 166 0.20 -0.02 15.19
C LYS A 166 0.71 0.32 16.58
N ARG A 167 1.25 -0.67 17.30
CA ARG A 167 1.82 -0.46 18.63
C ARG A 167 3.07 0.42 18.58
N MET A 168 3.98 0.16 17.65
CA MET A 168 5.22 0.93 17.48
C MET A 168 4.92 2.35 17.02
N VAL A 169 4.00 2.52 16.07
CA VAL A 169 3.54 3.85 15.64
C VAL A 169 2.94 4.63 16.80
N LYS A 170 2.10 3.98 17.64
CA LYS A 170 1.53 4.64 18.83
C LYS A 170 2.59 5.03 19.87
N LYS A 171 3.60 4.17 20.08
CA LYS A 171 4.66 4.36 21.08
C LYS A 171 5.69 5.40 20.65
N TYR A 172 6.19 5.30 19.42
CA TYR A 172 7.31 6.09 18.91
C TYR A 172 6.89 7.28 18.06
N ARG A 173 5.63 7.34 17.62
CA ARG A 173 5.04 8.40 16.80
C ARG A 173 5.94 8.91 15.67
N PRO A 174 6.40 8.01 14.78
CA PRO A 174 7.10 8.45 13.57
C PRO A 174 6.15 9.29 12.71
N GLN A 175 6.70 10.27 12.00
CA GLN A 175 5.95 11.09 11.04
C GLN A 175 5.88 10.43 9.66
N ALA A 176 6.87 9.60 9.33
CA ALA A 176 6.90 8.80 8.12
C ALA A 176 7.41 7.39 8.37
N MET A 177 7.00 6.43 7.53
CA MET A 177 7.54 5.08 7.59
C MET A 177 7.80 4.46 6.21
N ILE A 178 8.74 3.52 6.17
CA ILE A 178 8.94 2.59 5.06
C ILE A 178 8.47 1.21 5.52
N GLY A 179 7.51 0.63 4.80
CA GLY A 179 7.05 -0.74 4.99
C GLY A 179 7.73 -1.67 4.00
N VAL A 180 8.34 -2.74 4.50
CA VAL A 180 8.92 -3.81 3.67
C VAL A 180 8.05 -5.05 3.79
N GLY A 181 7.81 -5.77 2.69
CA GLY A 181 7.02 -7.00 2.71
C GLY A 181 6.72 -7.55 1.33
N CYS A 182 5.92 -8.62 1.30
CA CYS A 182 5.32 -9.08 0.05
C CYS A 182 4.29 -8.05 -0.46
N ILE A 183 3.85 -8.20 -1.70
CA ILE A 183 2.93 -7.25 -2.37
C ILE A 183 1.69 -6.97 -1.52
N LEU A 184 1.10 -8.02 -0.92
CA LEU A 184 -0.09 -7.89 -0.09
C LEU A 184 0.18 -7.11 1.21
N GLU A 185 1.27 -7.44 1.92
CA GLU A 185 1.66 -6.75 3.16
C GLU A 185 1.96 -5.27 2.91
N VAL A 186 2.65 -4.96 1.82
CA VAL A 186 2.97 -3.57 1.44
C VAL A 186 1.70 -2.80 1.10
N LYS A 187 0.78 -3.39 0.32
CA LYS A 187 -0.53 -2.77 0.02
C LYS A 187 -1.30 -2.46 1.29
N GLU A 188 -1.47 -3.45 2.17
CA GLU A 188 -2.17 -3.27 3.45
C GLU A 188 -1.49 -2.24 4.36
N GLY A 189 -0.16 -2.22 4.37
CA GLY A 189 0.65 -1.25 5.11
C GLY A 189 0.43 0.19 4.63
N LEU A 190 0.40 0.41 3.32
CA LEU A 190 0.11 1.71 2.71
C LEU A 190 -1.32 2.18 3.03
N GLU A 191 -2.31 1.29 2.93
CA GLU A 191 -3.69 1.59 3.30
C GLU A 191 -3.86 1.90 4.79
N MET A 192 -3.15 1.17 5.65
CA MET A 192 -3.13 1.48 7.08
C MET A 192 -2.51 2.86 7.33
N GLY A 193 -1.38 3.17 6.68
CA GLY A 193 -0.73 4.48 6.76
C GLY A 193 -1.68 5.62 6.38
N LYS A 194 -2.42 5.46 5.27
CA LYS A 194 -3.46 6.41 4.83
C LYS A 194 -4.55 6.61 5.90
N ARG A 195 -5.07 5.51 6.47
CA ARG A 195 -6.12 5.57 7.51
C ARG A 195 -5.69 6.36 8.76
N ILE A 196 -4.40 6.34 9.09
CA ILE A 196 -3.85 7.08 10.22
C ILE A 196 -3.13 8.38 9.83
N SER A 197 -3.31 8.84 8.58
CA SER A 197 -2.71 10.07 8.04
C SER A 197 -1.19 10.15 8.18
N MET A 198 -0.50 9.02 8.01
CA MET A 198 0.95 8.90 8.11
C MET A 198 1.58 8.70 6.74
N ILE A 199 2.67 9.43 6.48
CA ILE A 199 3.41 9.34 5.22
C ILE A 199 4.07 7.96 5.14
N THR A 200 3.74 7.19 4.11
CA THR A 200 4.17 5.80 4.01
C THR A 200 4.74 5.52 2.62
N LEU A 201 5.90 4.90 2.56
CA LEU A 201 6.46 4.29 1.37
C LEU A 201 6.52 2.77 1.55
N GLY A 202 6.41 2.03 0.46
CA GLY A 202 6.43 0.57 0.44
C GLY A 202 7.53 0.03 -0.45
N VAL A 203 8.27 -0.99 0.01
CA VAL A 203 9.27 -1.69 -0.82
C VAL A 203 8.95 -3.18 -0.82
N VAL A 204 8.82 -3.76 -2.01
CA VAL A 204 8.36 -5.13 -2.21
C VAL A 204 9.54 -6.11 -2.21
N THR A 205 9.36 -7.28 -1.62
CA THR A 205 10.35 -8.37 -1.66
C THR A 205 10.44 -9.03 -3.03
N LYS A 206 11.63 -9.54 -3.42
CA LYS A 206 11.84 -10.25 -4.69
C LYS A 206 11.13 -11.61 -4.72
N THR A 207 11.04 -12.26 -3.57
CA THR A 207 10.39 -13.56 -3.42
C THR A 207 9.30 -13.47 -2.36
N ASP A 208 8.13 -13.99 -2.70
CA ASP A 208 7.04 -14.17 -1.75
C ASP A 208 7.23 -15.45 -0.94
N GLY A 209 6.90 -15.41 0.35
CA GLY A 209 7.02 -16.56 1.24
C GLY A 209 6.98 -16.17 2.71
N CYS A 210 6.85 -17.18 3.57
CA CYS A 210 6.78 -16.98 5.01
C CYS A 210 8.15 -17.07 5.72
N VAL A 211 9.18 -17.58 5.04
CA VAL A 211 10.53 -17.77 5.61
C VAL A 211 11.58 -17.60 4.50
N GLU A 212 12.73 -17.01 4.84
CA GLU A 212 13.90 -16.84 3.96
C GLU A 212 13.58 -16.13 2.63
N THR A 213 12.65 -15.19 2.69
CA THR A 213 12.36 -14.28 1.57
C THR A 213 13.57 -13.41 1.26
N THR A 214 13.70 -13.01 -0.01
CA THR A 214 14.80 -12.19 -0.50
C THR A 214 14.29 -10.83 -0.94
N MET A 215 15.17 -9.84 -0.89
CA MET A 215 14.83 -8.45 -1.18
C MET A 215 15.95 -7.80 -1.99
N ASP A 216 15.59 -6.79 -2.78
CA ASP A 216 16.56 -5.82 -3.24
C ASP A 216 16.92 -4.84 -2.11
N TRP A 217 18.08 -5.07 -1.49
CA TRP A 217 18.55 -4.21 -0.41
C TRP A 217 18.98 -2.84 -0.91
N ASP A 218 19.43 -2.76 -2.16
CA ASP A 218 19.89 -1.50 -2.75
C ASP A 218 18.68 -0.61 -3.05
N GLU A 219 17.59 -1.17 -3.58
CA GLU A 219 16.30 -0.46 -3.73
C GLU A 219 15.78 0.10 -2.40
N LEU A 220 15.83 -0.70 -1.32
CA LEU A 220 15.42 -0.23 0.00
C LEU A 220 16.26 0.96 0.47
N LEU A 221 17.58 0.89 0.30
CA LEU A 221 18.49 1.93 0.73
C LEU A 221 18.37 3.19 -0.13
N GLU A 222 18.11 3.06 -1.43
CA GLU A 222 17.77 4.18 -2.31
C GLU A 222 16.51 4.90 -1.82
N VAL A 223 15.44 4.15 -1.52
CA VAL A 223 14.19 4.71 -0.99
C VAL A 223 14.41 5.35 0.39
N ALA A 224 15.21 4.73 1.26
CA ALA A 224 15.57 5.30 2.56
C ALA A 224 16.47 6.55 2.44
N SER A 225 17.20 6.70 1.34
CA SER A 225 18.07 7.86 1.11
C SER A 225 17.32 9.10 0.61
N ILE A 226 16.01 8.98 0.32
CA ILE A 226 15.21 10.09 -0.19
C ILE A 226 15.21 11.26 0.81
N GLY A 227 15.68 12.43 0.35
CA GLY A 227 15.76 13.65 1.16
C GLY A 227 16.95 13.73 2.11
N LEU A 228 17.91 12.80 2.03
CA LEU A 228 19.18 12.88 2.74
C LEU A 228 20.28 13.54 1.87
N PRO A 229 21.26 14.21 2.48
CA PRO A 229 22.37 14.81 1.76
C PRO A 229 23.36 13.76 1.21
N GLU A 230 23.52 12.64 1.91
CA GLU A 230 24.37 11.52 1.51
C GLU A 230 23.53 10.23 1.45
N PRO A 231 23.75 9.38 0.43
CA PRO A 231 23.04 8.12 0.31
C PRO A 231 23.50 7.14 1.39
N ILE A 232 22.54 6.37 1.92
CA ILE A 232 22.82 5.29 2.86
C ILE A 232 23.38 4.11 2.07
N VAL A 233 24.61 3.71 2.39
CA VAL A 233 25.29 2.60 1.71
C VAL A 233 25.23 1.34 2.57
N ARG A 234 25.05 0.21 1.90
CA ARG A 234 25.03 -1.11 2.53
C ARG A 234 26.36 -1.40 3.23
N ARG A 235 26.30 -1.99 4.42
CA ARG A 235 27.49 -2.46 5.13
C ARG A 235 27.91 -3.84 4.63
N GLU A 236 29.21 -4.01 4.40
CA GLU A 236 29.77 -5.33 4.08
C GLU A 236 29.59 -6.28 5.26
N GLN A 237 29.03 -7.46 4.98
CA GLN A 237 28.54 -8.37 6.00
C GLN A 237 29.65 -9.33 6.43
N VAL A 238 30.13 -9.19 7.67
CA VAL A 238 31.00 -10.20 8.31
C VAL A 238 30.12 -11.16 9.09
N MET A 239 30.12 -12.43 8.70
CA MET A 239 29.40 -13.48 9.43
C MET A 239 30.07 -13.73 10.78
N ASP A 240 29.31 -13.61 11.87
CA ASP A 240 29.83 -13.85 13.21
C ASP A 240 30.14 -15.34 13.40
N GLU A 241 31.43 -15.67 13.44
CA GLU A 241 31.92 -17.04 13.58
C GLU A 241 31.61 -17.66 14.94
N SER A 242 31.35 -16.86 15.98
CA SER A 242 31.00 -17.36 17.31
C SER A 242 29.63 -18.06 17.32
N LEU A 243 28.77 -17.72 16.36
CA LEU A 243 27.46 -18.33 16.16
C LEU A 243 27.51 -19.56 15.25
N LYS A 244 28.66 -20.03 14.74
CA LYS A 244 28.73 -21.26 13.90
C LYS A 244 28.51 -22.57 14.68
N ARG A 245 28.50 -22.55 16.02
CA ARG A 245 28.52 -23.77 16.86
C ARG A 245 27.16 -24.31 17.31
N GLU A 246 26.05 -23.75 16.80
CA GLU A 246 24.68 -24.17 17.11
C GLU A 246 23.88 -24.47 15.85
#